data_AF-A0A7C3C724-F1
#
_entry.id   AF-A0A7C3C724-F1
#
_cell.length_a   1.000
_cell.length_b   1.000
_cell.length_c   1.000
_cell.angle_alpha   90.00
_cell.angle_beta   90.00
_cell.angle_gamma   90.00
#
_symmetry.space_group_name_H-M   'P 1'
#
loop_
_entity.id
_entity.type
_entity.pdbx_description
1 polymer ?
#
loop_
_entity_poly.entity_id
_entity_poly.type
_entity_poly.pdbx_seq_one_letter_code
_entity_poly.pdbx_strand_id
1 'polypeptide(L)'
;MPKLIVDGKEIEVPDGTTLMQACEMAGAEIPRFCYHERLSIAGNCRMCLVEVKGAPKPMASCALSVNDLRPGPNGEPPEVLTDSDVTRKARRGVMEFLLINHPLDCPICDQGGECDLQDQAMGYGSGLSRFCEPKRAVEDRYISPLVKTVMTRCIKCTRCVRFISDVAGIGDLGAIGRGENIEITTYLDASLETELQGNIVDLCPVGALTSAPYAFHARPWELRKTETVDVMDAMGCNIRVDAKFDRILRIQPRLHEDINEEWISDKTRHVWDGLAKRRLDRPWIRENGKLREATWEEAFARIREAFPKDEPRKAAAIAGDLVAAEEAFALKRLMEALGVASVDCRPAHVPFGETGGRAGYLFNATIAGIDMADAILLIGADPRYEASVLNTRIYRAWFDRDVPVSVIGKEIDSPYEYTHIGETPDKLLELADGKGDSFGVLKEAKRPLIMLGMGALMRPDARAIWGAAARLARACGAVGAEWNGFSILHVAAGLVGALDAGCLPGEGGRDTAGIIEGAKNGEISFVWLLGADEIDVSALGDAFVVYQGSHGDAGAHRADV
;
A
#
# COMPACT_ATOMS: atom_id res chain seq x y z
N MET A 1 -30.11 15.29 13.97
CA MET A 1 -29.63 14.36 12.92
C MET A 1 -30.72 13.29 12.74
N PRO A 2 -30.67 12.43 11.71
CA PRO A 2 -31.68 11.40 11.51
C PRO A 2 -31.77 10.44 12.70
N LYS A 3 -33.01 10.10 13.11
CA LYS A 3 -33.29 9.15 14.18
C LYS A 3 -33.95 7.90 13.61
N LEU A 4 -33.61 6.74 14.15
CA LEU A 4 -34.26 5.47 13.84
C LEU A 4 -34.26 4.55 15.06
N ILE A 5 -35.17 3.59 15.08
CA ILE A 5 -35.24 2.53 16.09
C ILE A 5 -34.75 1.23 15.44
N VAL A 6 -33.68 0.64 15.96
CA VAL A 6 -33.15 -0.66 15.51
C VAL A 6 -33.39 -1.69 16.60
N ASP A 7 -34.21 -2.70 16.32
CA ASP A 7 -34.57 -3.76 17.28
C ASP A 7 -35.00 -3.23 18.67
N GLY A 8 -35.79 -2.15 18.66
CA GLY A 8 -36.28 -1.48 19.88
C GLY A 8 -35.33 -0.45 20.50
N LYS A 9 -34.11 -0.28 19.97
CA LYS A 9 -33.13 0.72 20.41
C LYS A 9 -33.17 1.97 19.53
N GLU A 10 -33.60 3.11 20.10
CA GLU A 10 -33.51 4.39 19.42
C GLU A 10 -32.05 4.86 19.32
N ILE A 11 -31.62 5.22 18.12
CA ILE A 11 -30.29 5.77 17.83
C ILE A 11 -30.39 7.01 16.95
N GLU A 12 -29.38 7.87 17.05
CA GLU A 12 -29.19 9.03 16.19
C GLU A 12 -27.92 8.82 15.38
N VAL A 13 -27.99 9.06 14.06
CA VAL A 13 -26.89 8.81 13.13
C VAL A 13 -26.58 10.06 12.30
N PRO A 14 -25.38 10.19 11.71
CA PRO A 14 -25.09 11.26 10.76
C PRO A 14 -26.03 11.28 9.55
N ASP A 15 -26.11 12.44 8.89
CA ASP A 15 -26.88 12.57 7.66
C ASP A 15 -26.26 11.72 6.53
N GLY A 16 -27.08 11.07 5.71
CA GLY A 16 -26.60 10.21 4.63
C GLY A 16 -26.17 8.80 5.03
N THR A 17 -26.16 8.45 6.33
CA THR A 17 -25.85 7.09 6.80
C THR A 17 -26.84 6.05 6.21
N THR A 18 -26.29 4.94 5.73
CA THR A 18 -27.10 3.81 5.22
C THR A 18 -27.77 3.05 6.37
N LEU A 19 -28.85 2.31 6.10
CA LEU A 19 -29.48 1.47 7.13
C LEU A 19 -28.53 0.41 7.67
N MET A 20 -27.63 -0.15 6.85
CA MET A 20 -26.64 -1.13 7.28
C MET A 20 -25.70 -0.53 8.33
N GLN A 21 -25.10 0.62 8.03
CA GLN A 21 -24.21 1.34 8.96
C GLN A 21 -24.97 1.74 10.23
N ALA A 22 -26.22 2.20 10.11
CA ALA A 22 -27.04 2.54 11.26
C ALA A 22 -27.33 1.30 12.14
N CYS A 23 -27.60 0.14 11.55
CA CYS A 23 -27.75 -1.11 12.29
C CYS A 23 -26.44 -1.52 12.99
N GLU A 24 -25.30 -1.40 12.32
CA GLU A 24 -23.98 -1.70 12.89
C GLU A 24 -23.65 -0.75 14.07
N MET A 25 -23.96 0.55 13.96
CA MET A 25 -23.86 1.52 15.06
C MET A 25 -24.79 1.17 16.24
N ALA A 26 -25.94 0.55 15.98
CA ALA A 26 -26.83 0.04 17.04
C ALA A 26 -26.28 -1.21 17.74
N GLY A 27 -25.32 -1.91 17.11
CA GLY A 27 -24.72 -3.17 17.55
C GLY A 27 -25.24 -4.41 16.82
N ALA A 28 -26.04 -4.24 15.76
CA ALA A 28 -26.57 -5.34 14.95
C ALA A 28 -25.67 -5.63 13.75
N GLU A 29 -25.22 -6.87 13.61
CA GLU A 29 -24.42 -7.31 12.46
C GLU A 29 -25.34 -7.73 11.30
N ILE A 30 -25.12 -7.14 10.12
CA ILE A 30 -25.91 -7.43 8.92
C ILE A 30 -25.08 -8.24 7.92
N PRO A 31 -25.52 -9.44 7.50
CA PRO A 31 -24.77 -10.25 6.55
C PRO A 31 -24.71 -9.59 5.16
N ARG A 32 -23.55 -9.70 4.52
CA ARG A 32 -23.23 -8.96 3.29
C ARG A 32 -22.25 -9.73 2.41
N PHE A 33 -22.42 -9.59 1.09
CA PHE A 33 -21.51 -10.16 0.09
C PHE A 33 -21.01 -9.18 -0.95
N CYS A 34 -21.84 -8.23 -1.39
CA CYS A 34 -21.43 -7.23 -2.36
C CYS A 34 -21.03 -5.92 -1.72
N TYR A 35 -21.65 -5.54 -0.60
CA TYR A 35 -21.27 -4.32 0.10
C TYR A 35 -19.83 -4.42 0.59
N HIS A 36 -19.10 -3.31 0.46
CA HIS A 36 -17.76 -3.10 0.99
C HIS A 36 -17.68 -1.62 1.35
N GLU A 37 -17.12 -1.27 2.50
CA GLU A 37 -17.12 0.09 3.04
C GLU A 37 -16.42 1.10 2.12
N ARG A 38 -15.42 0.63 1.37
CA ARG A 38 -14.58 1.44 0.46
C ARG A 38 -14.90 1.29 -1.03
N LEU A 39 -15.98 0.59 -1.38
CA LEU A 39 -16.40 0.45 -2.78
C LEU A 39 -17.78 1.07 -2.98
N SER A 40 -18.08 1.47 -4.21
CA SER A 40 -19.40 1.97 -4.57
C SER A 40 -20.51 0.97 -4.23
N ILE A 41 -21.69 1.45 -3.80
CA ILE A 41 -22.78 0.56 -3.38
C ILE A 41 -23.43 -0.11 -4.61
N ALA A 42 -23.45 -1.45 -4.64
CA ALA A 42 -24.02 -2.21 -5.76
C ALA A 42 -25.46 -2.71 -5.53
N GLY A 43 -25.70 -3.44 -4.43
CA GLY A 43 -27.03 -4.02 -4.13
C GLY A 43 -27.45 -5.22 -5.00
N ASN A 44 -26.51 -5.96 -5.62
CA ASN A 44 -26.80 -7.12 -6.46
C ASN A 44 -27.06 -8.43 -5.67
N CYS A 45 -26.46 -8.62 -4.49
CA CYS A 45 -26.55 -9.90 -3.76
C CYS A 45 -27.79 -10.06 -2.86
N ARG A 46 -28.37 -8.94 -2.37
CA ARG A 46 -29.54 -8.91 -1.47
C ARG A 46 -29.39 -9.68 -0.14
N MET A 47 -28.19 -10.04 0.32
CA MET A 47 -28.02 -10.71 1.61
C MET A 47 -28.37 -9.81 2.81
N CYS A 48 -28.23 -8.51 2.63
CA CYS A 48 -28.44 -7.49 3.65
C CYS A 48 -29.91 -7.06 3.84
N LEU A 49 -30.88 -7.86 3.37
CA LEU A 49 -32.29 -7.52 3.51
C LEU A 49 -32.69 -7.44 4.99
N VAL A 50 -33.39 -6.37 5.35
CA VAL A 50 -33.96 -6.13 6.69
C VAL A 50 -35.42 -5.72 6.55
N GLU A 51 -36.23 -6.00 7.57
CA GLU A 51 -37.60 -5.53 7.64
C GLU A 51 -37.62 -4.10 8.18
N VAL A 52 -38.29 -3.20 7.46
CA VAL A 52 -38.62 -1.87 7.95
C VAL A 52 -40.12 -1.86 8.23
N LYS A 53 -40.52 -1.51 9.44
CA LYS A 53 -41.93 -1.57 9.86
C LYS A 53 -42.80 -0.69 8.96
N GLY A 54 -43.86 -1.28 8.41
CA GLY A 54 -44.76 -0.61 7.45
C GLY A 54 -44.29 -0.63 6.00
N ALA A 55 -43.08 -1.14 5.70
CA ALA A 55 -42.66 -1.39 4.33
C ALA A 55 -43.33 -2.68 3.78
N PRO A 56 -43.78 -2.69 2.51
CA PRO A 56 -44.46 -3.85 1.93
C PRO A 56 -43.53 -5.03 1.60
N LYS A 57 -42.21 -4.82 1.68
CA LYS A 57 -41.18 -5.82 1.38
C LYS A 57 -39.90 -5.55 2.19
N PRO A 58 -39.04 -6.55 2.38
CA PRO A 58 -37.71 -6.34 2.96
C PRO A 58 -36.89 -5.36 2.12
N MET A 59 -36.14 -4.49 2.79
CA MET A 59 -35.35 -3.43 2.19
C MET A 59 -33.86 -3.78 2.20
N ALA A 60 -33.14 -3.43 1.14
CA ALA A 60 -31.69 -3.66 1.08
C ALA A 60 -30.97 -2.60 1.92
N SER A 61 -30.51 -2.99 3.12
CA SER A 61 -29.95 -2.06 4.10
C SER A 61 -28.67 -1.36 3.63
N CYS A 62 -27.90 -1.97 2.73
CA CYS A 62 -26.64 -1.40 2.25
C CYS A 62 -26.80 -0.19 1.31
N ALA A 63 -28.00 0.04 0.75
CA ALA A 63 -28.23 1.07 -0.27
C ALA A 63 -29.24 2.13 0.12
N LEU A 64 -30.14 1.81 1.07
CA LEU A 64 -31.16 2.75 1.52
C LEU A 64 -30.57 3.64 2.61
N SER A 65 -30.70 4.96 2.46
CA SER A 65 -30.34 5.90 3.54
C SER A 65 -31.42 5.92 4.62
N VAL A 66 -31.05 6.22 5.85
CA VAL A 66 -32.01 6.49 6.93
C VAL A 66 -32.95 7.64 6.54
N ASN A 67 -32.46 8.63 5.78
CA ASN A 67 -33.24 9.76 5.30
C ASN A 67 -34.34 9.39 4.31
N ASP A 68 -34.17 8.27 3.60
CA ASP A 68 -35.16 7.80 2.63
C ASP A 68 -36.36 7.12 3.32
N LEU A 69 -36.27 6.86 4.62
CA LEU A 69 -37.33 6.22 5.38
C LEU A 69 -38.44 7.20 5.74
N ARG A 70 -39.67 6.75 5.52
CA ARG A 70 -40.85 7.48 5.98
C ARG A 70 -40.98 7.32 7.50
N PRO A 71 -41.25 8.41 8.24
CA PRO A 71 -41.62 8.33 9.64
C PRO A 71 -42.87 7.47 9.85
N GLY A 72 -43.06 7.00 11.08
CA GLY A 72 -44.26 6.30 11.49
C GLY A 72 -45.52 7.17 11.35
N PRO A 73 -46.72 6.55 11.42
CA PRO A 73 -48.01 7.26 11.24
C PRO A 73 -48.21 8.47 12.16
N ASN A 74 -47.60 8.48 13.34
CA ASN A 74 -47.68 9.55 14.34
C ASN A 74 -46.43 10.46 14.36
N GLY A 75 -45.56 10.38 13.35
CA GLY A 75 -44.27 11.10 13.33
C GLY A 75 -43.15 10.43 14.15
N GLU A 76 -43.35 9.18 14.55
CA GLU A 76 -42.35 8.37 15.26
C GLU A 76 -41.14 8.05 14.35
N PRO A 77 -39.93 7.89 14.90
CA PRO A 77 -38.78 7.44 14.12
C PRO A 77 -39.06 6.10 13.43
N PRO A 78 -38.56 5.89 12.20
CA PRO A 78 -38.72 4.62 11.50
C PRO A 78 -38.08 3.47 12.30
N GLU A 79 -38.74 2.30 12.29
CA GLU A 79 -38.31 1.11 13.02
C GLU A 79 -37.80 0.02 12.05
N VAL A 80 -36.60 -0.49 12.32
CA VAL A 80 -35.92 -1.53 11.57
C VAL A 80 -35.80 -2.77 12.45
N LEU A 81 -36.23 -3.91 11.92
CA LEU A 81 -36.18 -5.22 12.58
C LEU A 81 -35.17 -6.11 11.85
N THR A 82 -34.01 -6.33 12.49
CA THR A 82 -32.89 -7.06 11.87
C THR A 82 -32.99 -8.57 12.06
N ASP A 83 -33.87 -9.04 12.95
CA ASP A 83 -34.03 -10.46 13.32
C ASP A 83 -35.49 -10.95 13.37
N SER A 84 -36.38 -10.31 12.60
CA SER A 84 -37.76 -10.76 12.43
C SER A 84 -37.86 -12.04 11.59
N ASP A 85 -39.01 -12.71 11.63
CA ASP A 85 -39.28 -13.88 10.79
C ASP A 85 -39.20 -13.56 9.29
N VAL A 86 -39.59 -12.34 8.92
CA VAL A 86 -39.49 -11.84 7.54
C VAL A 86 -38.02 -11.69 7.14
N THR A 87 -37.20 -11.06 7.98
CA THR A 87 -35.76 -10.87 7.74
C THR A 87 -35.02 -12.21 7.66
N ARG A 88 -35.26 -13.12 8.61
CA ARG A 88 -34.69 -14.48 8.61
C ARG A 88 -35.07 -15.26 7.35
N LYS A 89 -36.34 -15.21 6.95
CA LYS A 89 -36.82 -15.89 5.73
C LYS A 89 -36.17 -15.32 4.47
N ALA A 90 -36.01 -14.00 4.38
CA ALA A 90 -35.35 -13.34 3.27
C ALA A 90 -33.87 -13.77 3.15
N ARG A 91 -33.12 -13.73 4.26
CA ARG A 91 -31.70 -14.15 4.31
C ARG A 91 -31.52 -15.61 3.93
N ARG A 92 -32.35 -16.52 4.47
CA ARG A 92 -32.34 -17.95 4.10
C ARG A 92 -32.63 -18.17 2.61
N GLY A 93 -33.60 -17.44 2.05
CA GLY A 93 -33.93 -17.53 0.63
C GLY A 93 -32.78 -17.05 -0.27
N VAL A 94 -32.15 -15.93 0.07
CA VAL A 94 -30.97 -15.43 -0.65
C VAL A 94 -29.81 -16.40 -0.56
N MET A 95 -29.53 -16.93 0.63
CA MET A 95 -28.47 -17.93 0.83
C MET A 95 -28.73 -19.19 -0.01
N GLU A 96 -29.97 -19.66 -0.08
CA GLU A 96 -30.34 -20.77 -0.95
C GLU A 96 -30.04 -20.46 -2.42
N PHE A 97 -30.43 -19.29 -2.93
CA PHE A 97 -30.12 -18.89 -4.31
C PHE A 97 -28.61 -18.82 -4.60
N LEU A 98 -27.81 -18.35 -3.65
CA LEU A 98 -26.36 -18.31 -3.79
C LEU A 98 -25.76 -19.72 -3.86
N LEU A 99 -26.28 -20.66 -3.07
CA LEU A 99 -25.80 -22.04 -2.98
C LEU A 99 -26.33 -22.97 -4.08
N ILE A 100 -27.45 -22.62 -4.74
CA ILE A 100 -28.08 -23.42 -5.81
C ILE A 100 -27.06 -23.78 -6.89
N ASN A 101 -26.33 -22.80 -7.39
CA ASN A 101 -25.36 -22.97 -8.47
C ASN A 101 -23.89 -22.92 -8.01
N HIS A 102 -23.63 -22.84 -6.70
CA HIS A 102 -22.27 -22.89 -6.15
C HIS A 102 -21.77 -24.34 -6.08
N PRO A 103 -20.51 -24.63 -6.45
CA PRO A 103 -19.97 -25.98 -6.47
C PRO A 103 -19.66 -26.50 -5.07
N LEU A 104 -19.60 -27.82 -4.91
CA LEU A 104 -19.27 -28.49 -3.64
C LEU A 104 -17.75 -28.59 -3.44
N ASP A 105 -17.06 -27.48 -3.64
CA ASP A 105 -15.60 -27.40 -3.70
C ASP A 105 -14.94 -27.10 -2.36
N CYS A 106 -15.71 -26.92 -1.28
CA CYS A 106 -15.20 -26.49 0.02
C CYS A 106 -13.92 -27.23 0.50
N PRO A 107 -13.77 -28.56 0.31
CA PRO A 107 -12.54 -29.27 0.71
C PRO A 107 -11.28 -28.86 -0.08
N ILE A 108 -11.45 -28.59 -1.38
CA ILE A 108 -10.36 -28.22 -2.29
C ILE A 108 -10.20 -26.71 -2.45
N CYS A 109 -11.12 -25.91 -1.89
CA CYS A 109 -11.10 -24.46 -1.94
C CYS A 109 -10.06 -23.92 -0.94
N ASP A 110 -9.17 -23.03 -1.41
CA ASP A 110 -8.15 -22.42 -0.54
C ASP A 110 -8.74 -21.46 0.50
N GLN A 111 -9.87 -20.83 0.18
CA GLN A 111 -10.58 -19.96 1.10
C GLN A 111 -11.46 -20.74 2.10
N GLY A 112 -11.52 -22.07 2.00
CA GLY A 112 -12.23 -22.90 2.97
C GLY A 112 -11.67 -22.66 4.38
N GLY A 113 -12.52 -22.24 5.32
CA GLY A 113 -12.14 -21.81 6.67
C GLY A 113 -12.02 -20.31 6.91
N GLU A 114 -12.06 -19.50 5.85
CA GLU A 114 -12.11 -18.03 5.91
C GLU A 114 -13.03 -17.45 4.82
N CYS A 115 -14.06 -18.21 4.45
CA CYS A 115 -14.98 -17.88 3.36
C CYS A 115 -16.25 -17.25 3.93
N ASP A 116 -16.54 -15.99 3.59
CA ASP A 116 -17.77 -15.31 3.98
C ASP A 116 -19.02 -16.15 3.65
N LEU A 117 -19.03 -16.80 2.48
CA LEU A 117 -20.18 -17.63 2.07
C LEU A 117 -20.35 -18.85 2.97
N GLN A 118 -19.25 -19.47 3.40
CA GLN A 118 -19.30 -20.60 4.31
C GLN A 118 -19.83 -20.15 5.69
N ASP A 119 -19.27 -19.08 6.24
CA ASP A 119 -19.60 -18.60 7.57
C ASP A 119 -21.03 -18.07 7.64
N GLN A 120 -21.45 -17.28 6.65
CA GLN A 120 -22.82 -16.77 6.57
C GLN A 120 -23.83 -17.86 6.21
N ALA A 121 -23.47 -18.91 5.47
CA ALA A 121 -24.35 -20.06 5.26
C ALA A 121 -24.60 -20.82 6.57
N MET A 122 -23.56 -20.98 7.40
CA MET A 122 -23.68 -21.59 8.72
C MET A 122 -24.49 -20.72 9.69
N GLY A 123 -24.30 -19.40 9.67
CA GLY A 123 -24.99 -18.47 10.57
C GLY A 123 -26.45 -18.16 10.17
N TYR A 124 -26.72 -17.97 8.87
CA TYR A 124 -28.00 -17.44 8.37
C TYR A 124 -28.74 -18.37 7.39
N GLY A 125 -28.13 -19.49 6.99
CA GLY A 125 -28.72 -20.45 6.05
C GLY A 125 -29.81 -21.36 6.64
N SER A 126 -30.42 -22.18 5.79
CA SER A 126 -31.45 -23.17 6.18
C SER A 126 -30.86 -24.52 6.63
N GLY A 127 -29.58 -24.78 6.35
CA GLY A 127 -28.89 -26.06 6.64
C GLY A 127 -29.21 -27.21 5.68
N LEU A 128 -30.22 -27.07 4.80
CA LEU A 128 -30.64 -28.09 3.84
C LEU A 128 -30.81 -27.49 2.45
N SER A 129 -30.32 -28.18 1.42
CA SER A 129 -30.59 -27.86 0.02
C SER A 129 -31.84 -28.57 -0.47
N ARG A 130 -32.67 -27.88 -1.26
CA ARG A 130 -33.79 -28.47 -2.01
C ARG A 130 -33.48 -28.63 -3.50
N PHE A 131 -32.33 -28.14 -3.95
CA PHE A 131 -31.92 -28.14 -5.35
C PHE A 131 -31.25 -29.45 -5.72
N CYS A 132 -31.87 -30.19 -6.64
CA CYS A 132 -31.42 -31.51 -7.12
C CYS A 132 -31.09 -31.52 -8.63
N GLU A 133 -31.10 -30.35 -9.27
CA GLU A 133 -30.81 -30.21 -10.70
C GLU A 133 -29.31 -30.08 -10.96
N PRO A 134 -28.85 -30.27 -12.21
CA PRO A 134 -27.48 -29.98 -12.59
C PRO A 134 -27.11 -28.52 -12.30
N LYS A 135 -25.99 -28.33 -11.60
CA LYS A 135 -25.42 -27.00 -11.33
C LYS A 135 -24.71 -26.48 -12.59
N ARG A 136 -24.73 -25.17 -12.80
CA ARG A 136 -23.90 -24.54 -13.82
C ARG A 136 -22.41 -24.75 -13.52
N ALA A 137 -21.61 -24.83 -14.57
CA ALA A 137 -20.15 -24.77 -14.51
C ALA A 137 -19.67 -23.66 -15.44
N VAL A 138 -18.61 -22.97 -15.05
CA VAL A 138 -18.01 -21.86 -15.81
C VAL A 138 -16.56 -22.23 -16.07
N GLU A 139 -16.08 -21.96 -17.28
CA GLU A 139 -14.68 -22.13 -17.65
C GLU A 139 -13.81 -21.13 -16.87
N ASP A 140 -12.68 -21.62 -16.35
CA ASP A 140 -11.73 -20.77 -15.65
C ASP A 140 -10.88 -19.99 -16.66
N ARG A 141 -10.91 -18.66 -16.56
CA ARG A 141 -10.14 -17.76 -17.43
C ARG A 141 -8.87 -17.30 -16.73
N TYR A 142 -7.76 -17.34 -17.47
CA TYR A 142 -6.51 -16.80 -16.98
C TYR A 142 -6.60 -15.27 -16.97
N ILE A 143 -6.36 -14.65 -15.82
CA ILE A 143 -6.35 -13.18 -15.70
C ILE A 143 -4.98 -12.64 -15.27
N SER A 144 -4.15 -13.46 -14.62
CA SER A 144 -2.88 -12.99 -14.03
C SER A 144 -2.05 -14.15 -13.46
N PRO A 145 -0.72 -14.01 -13.37
CA PRO A 145 0.12 -14.94 -12.63
C PRO A 145 -0.05 -14.84 -11.10
N LEU A 146 -0.62 -13.75 -10.57
CA LEU A 146 -0.79 -13.50 -9.13
C LEU A 146 -2.15 -13.97 -8.61
N VAL A 147 -3.18 -13.95 -9.46
CA VAL A 147 -4.56 -14.30 -9.08
C VAL A 147 -5.02 -15.54 -9.82
N LYS A 148 -5.30 -16.60 -9.05
CA LYS A 148 -5.89 -17.84 -9.53
C LYS A 148 -7.41 -17.75 -9.52
N THR A 149 -8.01 -18.11 -10.65
CA THR A 149 -9.45 -18.05 -10.88
C THR A 149 -10.07 -19.44 -10.80
N VAL A 150 -11.21 -19.52 -10.12
CA VAL A 150 -12.15 -20.65 -10.20
C VAL A 150 -13.57 -20.09 -10.30
N MET A 151 -13.99 -19.74 -11.52
CA MET A 151 -15.17 -18.90 -11.76
C MET A 151 -16.49 -19.60 -11.48
N THR A 152 -16.50 -20.93 -11.45
CA THR A 152 -17.67 -21.70 -11.00
C THR A 152 -18.06 -21.36 -9.55
N ARG A 153 -17.09 -20.96 -8.70
CA ARG A 153 -17.34 -20.53 -7.31
C ARG A 153 -17.88 -19.11 -7.20
N CYS A 154 -17.74 -18.29 -8.24
CA CYS A 154 -18.10 -16.87 -8.20
C CYS A 154 -19.61 -16.68 -8.01
N ILE A 155 -19.98 -15.89 -6.99
CA ILE A 155 -21.38 -15.51 -6.70
C ILE A 155 -21.79 -14.20 -7.39
N LYS A 156 -20.95 -13.65 -8.26
CA LYS A 156 -21.24 -12.48 -9.10
C LYS A 156 -21.61 -11.24 -8.28
N CYS A 157 -20.97 -11.05 -7.13
CA CYS A 157 -21.19 -9.89 -6.26
C CYS A 157 -20.53 -8.59 -6.79
N THR A 158 -19.74 -8.68 -7.86
CA THR A 158 -19.04 -7.58 -8.53
C THR A 158 -18.16 -6.72 -7.60
N ARG A 159 -17.68 -7.25 -6.46
CA ARG A 159 -16.69 -6.56 -5.61
C ARG A 159 -15.37 -6.33 -6.35
N CYS A 160 -14.82 -7.37 -6.97
CA CYS A 160 -13.58 -7.28 -7.74
C CYS A 160 -13.66 -6.29 -8.90
N VAL A 161 -14.76 -6.32 -9.68
CA VAL A 161 -14.99 -5.36 -10.78
C VAL A 161 -14.98 -3.91 -10.28
N ARG A 162 -15.72 -3.64 -9.20
CA ARG A 162 -15.74 -2.30 -8.59
C ARG A 162 -14.40 -1.90 -7.99
N PHE A 163 -13.64 -2.81 -7.40
CA PHE A 163 -12.31 -2.45 -6.90
C PHE A 163 -11.37 -2.05 -8.04
N ILE A 164 -11.36 -2.82 -9.12
CA ILE A 164 -10.52 -2.57 -10.28
C ILE A 164 -10.89 -1.22 -10.93
N SER A 165 -12.18 -0.90 -11.00
CA SER A 165 -12.67 0.39 -11.53
C SER A 165 -12.51 1.56 -10.54
N ASP A 166 -13.01 1.44 -9.31
CA ASP A 166 -13.20 2.54 -8.36
C ASP A 166 -11.93 2.82 -7.53
N VAL A 167 -11.01 1.86 -7.39
CA VAL A 167 -9.81 2.00 -6.54
C VAL A 167 -8.52 1.91 -7.36
N ALA A 168 -8.39 0.88 -8.19
CA ALA A 168 -7.23 0.75 -9.09
C ALA A 168 -7.33 1.68 -10.31
N GLY A 169 -8.52 2.18 -10.62
CA GLY A 169 -8.75 3.15 -11.69
C GLY A 169 -8.55 2.60 -13.09
N ILE A 170 -8.69 1.28 -13.28
CA ILE A 170 -8.54 0.62 -14.58
C ILE A 170 -9.83 -0.12 -14.97
N GLY A 171 -10.07 -0.26 -16.27
CA GLY A 171 -11.33 -0.82 -16.82
C GLY A 171 -11.28 -2.30 -17.19
N ASP A 172 -10.26 -3.05 -16.76
CA ASP A 172 -9.91 -4.33 -17.37
C ASP A 172 -10.80 -5.51 -16.95
N LEU A 173 -11.46 -5.43 -15.79
CA LEU A 173 -12.31 -6.50 -15.27
C LEU A 173 -13.78 -6.12 -15.36
N GLY A 174 -14.61 -6.95 -15.98
CA GLY A 174 -16.02 -6.66 -16.22
C GLY A 174 -16.95 -7.84 -15.99
N ALA A 175 -18.26 -7.55 -16.04
CA ALA A 175 -19.32 -8.56 -16.05
C ALA A 175 -19.92 -8.67 -17.46
N ILE A 176 -19.65 -9.78 -18.15
CA ILE A 176 -20.17 -10.04 -19.50
C ILE A 176 -21.38 -10.97 -19.43
N GLY A 177 -22.26 -10.90 -20.44
CA GLY A 177 -23.46 -11.74 -20.52
C GLY A 177 -24.64 -11.22 -19.70
N ARG A 178 -25.65 -12.07 -19.47
CA ARG A 178 -26.87 -11.72 -18.71
C ARG A 178 -27.47 -12.94 -18.01
N GLY A 179 -28.22 -12.69 -16.92
CA GLY A 179 -28.88 -13.75 -16.16
C GLY A 179 -27.89 -14.71 -15.50
N GLU A 180 -28.19 -16.01 -15.54
CA GLU A 180 -27.32 -17.04 -14.98
C GLU A 180 -25.99 -17.23 -15.74
N ASN A 181 -25.92 -16.72 -16.97
CA ASN A 181 -24.73 -16.76 -17.83
C ASN A 181 -23.87 -15.49 -17.71
N ILE A 182 -24.10 -14.66 -16.68
CA ILE A 182 -23.13 -13.59 -16.35
C ILE A 182 -21.80 -14.21 -15.92
N GLU A 183 -20.71 -13.72 -16.48
CA GLU A 183 -19.35 -14.13 -16.16
C GLU A 183 -18.52 -12.90 -15.80
N ILE A 184 -17.68 -13.04 -14.76
CA ILE A 184 -16.72 -12.02 -14.38
C ILE A 184 -15.40 -12.40 -15.06
N THR A 185 -14.94 -11.57 -15.99
CA THR A 185 -13.74 -11.86 -16.78
C THR A 185 -13.10 -10.57 -17.28
N THR A 186 -11.87 -10.67 -17.77
CA THR A 186 -11.22 -9.59 -18.51
C THR A 186 -11.69 -9.57 -19.95
N TYR A 187 -11.65 -8.39 -20.57
CA TYR A 187 -11.99 -8.26 -21.99
C TYR A 187 -10.89 -8.91 -22.85
N LEU A 188 -11.27 -9.78 -23.79
CA LEU A 188 -10.37 -10.48 -24.72
C LEU A 188 -9.27 -11.34 -24.06
N ASP A 189 -9.54 -11.92 -22.88
CA ASP A 189 -8.54 -12.71 -22.11
C ASP A 189 -7.24 -11.92 -21.85
N ALA A 190 -7.32 -10.59 -21.78
CA ALA A 190 -6.20 -9.73 -21.41
C ALA A 190 -5.75 -10.02 -19.98
N SER A 191 -4.45 -9.89 -19.73
CA SER A 191 -3.91 -9.96 -18.38
C SER A 191 -4.28 -8.69 -17.62
N LEU A 192 -4.56 -8.83 -16.33
CA LEU A 192 -4.81 -7.71 -15.44
C LEU A 192 -3.48 -7.00 -15.14
N GLU A 193 -3.32 -5.78 -15.62
CA GLU A 193 -2.09 -4.98 -15.53
C GLU A 193 -2.25 -3.82 -14.54
N THR A 194 -2.26 -4.17 -13.26
CA THR A 194 -2.20 -3.20 -12.16
C THR A 194 -1.27 -3.74 -11.07
N GLU A 195 -0.71 -2.79 -10.33
CA GLU A 195 0.09 -2.96 -9.14
C GLU A 195 -0.73 -3.26 -7.86
N LEU A 196 -2.07 -3.33 -7.98
CA LEU A 196 -3.01 -3.58 -6.87
C LEU A 196 -3.93 -4.79 -7.07
N GLN A 197 -3.67 -5.65 -8.07
CA GLN A 197 -4.59 -6.73 -8.44
C GLN A 197 -4.76 -7.77 -7.34
N GLY A 198 -3.74 -8.03 -6.54
CA GLY A 198 -3.80 -9.02 -5.46
C GLY A 198 -4.82 -8.68 -4.37
N ASN A 199 -5.23 -7.42 -4.24
CA ASN A 199 -6.29 -7.00 -3.31
C ASN A 199 -7.66 -7.60 -3.67
N ILE A 200 -7.90 -7.99 -4.93
CA ILE A 200 -9.16 -8.66 -5.30
C ILE A 200 -9.31 -10.04 -4.67
N VAL A 201 -8.21 -10.65 -4.23
CA VAL A 201 -8.22 -11.91 -3.47
C VAL A 201 -8.82 -11.70 -2.09
N ASP A 202 -8.41 -10.64 -1.39
CA ASP A 202 -8.94 -10.33 -0.05
C ASP A 202 -10.40 -9.88 -0.13
N LEU A 203 -10.77 -9.17 -1.19
CA LEU A 203 -12.13 -8.70 -1.41
C LEU A 203 -13.13 -9.79 -1.81
N CYS A 204 -12.64 -10.91 -2.36
CA CYS A 204 -13.51 -11.95 -2.84
C CYS A 204 -14.17 -12.66 -1.65
N PRO A 205 -15.52 -12.61 -1.51
CA PRO A 205 -16.20 -13.27 -0.39
C PRO A 205 -16.22 -14.80 -0.51
N VAL A 206 -15.67 -15.33 -1.60
CA VAL A 206 -15.69 -16.74 -1.99
C VAL A 206 -14.37 -17.09 -2.66
N GLY A 207 -13.97 -18.36 -2.64
CA GLY A 207 -12.69 -18.80 -3.22
C GLY A 207 -12.67 -18.89 -4.76
N ALA A 208 -13.30 -17.92 -5.43
CA ALA A 208 -13.28 -17.76 -6.87
C ALA A 208 -12.05 -16.98 -7.36
N LEU A 209 -11.55 -16.03 -6.55
CA LEU A 209 -10.29 -15.32 -6.78
C LEU A 209 -9.39 -15.62 -5.59
N THR A 210 -8.31 -16.35 -5.83
CA THR A 210 -7.38 -16.80 -4.79
C THR A 210 -5.96 -16.42 -5.16
N SER A 211 -5.06 -16.33 -4.19
CA SER A 211 -3.65 -16.03 -4.47
C SER A 211 -2.99 -17.24 -5.15
N ALA A 212 -2.52 -17.07 -6.39
CA ALA A 212 -1.87 -18.14 -7.13
C ALA A 212 -0.56 -18.61 -6.47
N PRO A 213 0.32 -17.72 -5.95
CA PRO A 213 1.53 -18.15 -5.23
C PRO A 213 1.28 -18.90 -3.92
N TYR A 214 0.14 -18.65 -3.25
CA TYR A 214 -0.23 -19.29 -1.98
C TYR A 214 -1.08 -20.56 -2.18
N ALA A 215 -1.60 -20.79 -3.39
CA ALA A 215 -2.58 -21.83 -3.67
C ALA A 215 -2.15 -23.21 -3.15
N PHE A 216 -3.02 -23.84 -2.36
CA PHE A 216 -2.86 -25.16 -1.76
C PHE A 216 -1.66 -25.37 -0.81
N HIS A 217 -0.95 -24.32 -0.38
CA HIS A 217 0.18 -24.46 0.54
C HIS A 217 -0.22 -24.66 2.01
N ALA A 218 -1.35 -24.07 2.44
CA ALA A 218 -1.84 -24.19 3.82
C ALA A 218 -3.35 -23.93 3.91
N ARG A 219 -3.89 -24.10 5.13
CA ARG A 219 -5.24 -23.67 5.50
C ARG A 219 -5.21 -22.53 6.53
N PRO A 220 -6.21 -21.64 6.53
CA PRO A 220 -6.18 -20.43 7.37
C PRO A 220 -6.02 -20.69 8.87
N TRP A 221 -6.58 -21.80 9.38
CA TRP A 221 -6.51 -22.20 10.79
C TRP A 221 -5.15 -22.79 11.20
N GLU A 222 -4.26 -23.12 10.25
CA GLU A 222 -2.92 -23.63 10.54
C GLU A 222 -1.87 -22.51 10.72
N LEU A 223 -2.23 -21.28 10.34
CA LEU A 223 -1.30 -20.17 10.23
C LEU A 223 -1.17 -19.42 11.55
N ARG A 224 0.06 -19.16 11.96
CA ARG A 224 0.36 -18.15 12.98
C ARG A 224 0.33 -16.77 12.33
N LYS A 225 -0.53 -15.91 12.85
CA LYS A 225 -0.76 -14.55 12.37
C LYS A 225 0.08 -13.58 13.19
N THR A 226 1.00 -12.86 12.55
CA THR A 226 1.82 -11.83 13.20
C THR A 226 1.54 -10.48 12.55
N GLU A 227 1.14 -9.50 13.36
CA GLU A 227 0.90 -8.13 12.92
C GLU A 227 2.24 -7.38 12.85
N THR A 228 2.51 -6.70 11.72
CA THR A 228 3.77 -5.99 11.47
C THR A 228 3.54 -4.88 10.42
N VAL A 229 4.61 -4.26 9.93
CA VAL A 229 4.61 -3.18 8.94
C VAL A 229 5.43 -3.61 7.72
N ASP A 230 4.99 -3.16 6.54
CA ASP A 230 5.71 -3.34 5.28
C ASP A 230 6.92 -2.40 5.16
N VAL A 231 7.92 -2.83 4.38
CA VAL A 231 9.14 -2.06 4.08
C VAL A 231 9.48 -2.03 2.59
N MET A 232 8.57 -2.45 1.70
CA MET A 232 8.84 -2.55 0.26
C MET A 232 8.65 -1.24 -0.53
N ASP A 233 8.04 -0.27 0.13
CA ASP A 233 8.02 1.14 -0.25
C ASP A 233 8.11 2.00 1.02
N ALA A 234 8.12 3.33 0.88
CA ALA A 234 8.20 4.23 2.02
C ALA A 234 6.84 4.54 2.69
N MET A 235 5.76 3.85 2.31
CA MET A 235 4.44 4.08 2.91
C MET A 235 4.35 3.47 4.31
N GLY A 236 5.04 2.37 4.55
CA GLY A 236 4.92 1.61 5.79
C GLY A 236 3.51 1.06 5.98
N CYS A 237 2.97 0.38 4.97
CA CYS A 237 1.62 -0.19 5.04
C CYS A 237 1.51 -1.19 6.20
N ASN A 238 0.40 -1.15 6.95
CA ASN A 238 0.18 -2.11 8.02
C ASN A 238 -0.23 -3.47 7.45
N ILE A 239 0.47 -4.52 7.88
CA ILE A 239 0.31 -5.87 7.33
C ILE A 239 0.23 -6.94 8.40
N ARG A 240 -0.28 -8.09 8.00
CA ARG A 240 -0.30 -9.33 8.77
C ARG A 240 0.45 -10.38 7.99
N VAL A 241 1.53 -10.87 8.59
CA VAL A 241 2.34 -11.96 8.04
C VAL A 241 1.81 -13.27 8.60
N ASP A 242 1.35 -14.14 7.71
CA ASP A 242 0.85 -15.46 8.08
C ASP A 242 1.93 -16.51 7.78
N ALA A 243 2.40 -17.16 8.84
CA ALA A 243 3.48 -18.14 8.78
C ALA A 243 3.02 -19.52 9.24
N LYS A 244 3.59 -20.56 8.64
CA LYS A 244 3.45 -21.95 9.08
C LYS A 244 4.86 -22.47 9.38
N PHE A 245 5.09 -22.88 10.62
CA PHE A 245 6.42 -23.23 11.13
C PHE A 245 7.43 -22.08 10.94
N ASP A 246 8.50 -22.33 10.21
CA ASP A 246 9.63 -21.43 9.93
C ASP A 246 9.47 -20.66 8.60
N ARG A 247 8.34 -20.82 7.90
CA ARG A 247 8.11 -20.21 6.59
C ARG A 247 6.91 -19.27 6.59
N ILE A 248 7.12 -18.10 6.00
CA ILE A 248 6.04 -17.19 5.62
C ILE A 248 5.35 -17.78 4.39
N LEU A 249 4.02 -17.76 4.37
CA LEU A 249 3.23 -18.29 3.27
C LEU A 249 2.37 -17.24 2.57
N ARG A 250 1.96 -16.19 3.30
CA ARG A 250 1.25 -15.05 2.70
C ARG A 250 1.37 -13.80 3.57
N ILE A 251 1.14 -12.66 2.94
CA ILE A 251 1.01 -11.35 3.58
C ILE A 251 -0.39 -10.81 3.26
N GLN A 252 -1.09 -10.35 4.28
CA GLN A 252 -2.40 -9.71 4.17
C GLN A 252 -2.36 -8.27 4.70
N PRO A 253 -3.21 -7.37 4.20
CA PRO A 253 -3.32 -6.02 4.74
C PRO A 253 -3.93 -6.04 6.14
N ARG A 254 -3.64 -4.98 6.91
CA ARG A 254 -4.38 -4.60 8.11
C ARG A 254 -5.05 -3.26 7.90
N LEU A 255 -6.21 -3.11 8.54
CA LEU A 255 -6.96 -1.86 8.52
C LEU A 255 -6.17 -0.74 9.22
N HIS A 256 -5.89 0.34 8.49
CA HIS A 256 -5.38 1.59 9.04
C HIS A 256 -5.84 2.78 8.20
N GLU A 257 -6.83 3.52 8.72
CA GLU A 257 -7.48 4.62 8.01
C GLU A 257 -6.50 5.70 7.54
N ASP A 258 -5.42 5.95 8.28
CA ASP A 258 -4.51 7.04 7.95
C ASP A 258 -3.39 6.68 6.97
N ILE A 259 -3.18 5.38 6.67
CA ILE A 259 -2.08 4.91 5.83
C ILE A 259 -2.68 4.16 4.64
N ASN A 260 -2.84 2.85 4.78
CA ASN A 260 -3.10 1.96 3.68
C ASN A 260 -4.58 1.59 3.54
N GLU A 261 -5.44 2.15 4.40
CA GLU A 261 -6.85 1.78 4.45
C GLU A 261 -6.97 0.28 4.73
N GLU A 262 -7.23 -0.53 3.71
CA GLU A 262 -7.19 -1.99 3.77
C GLU A 262 -6.46 -2.61 2.58
N TRP A 263 -5.70 -1.79 1.85
CA TRP A 263 -5.00 -2.18 0.62
C TRP A 263 -3.52 -2.34 0.89
N ILE A 264 -2.87 -3.15 0.05
CA ILE A 264 -1.41 -3.21 -0.07
C ILE A 264 -1.03 -3.37 -1.54
N SER A 265 0.18 -2.92 -1.91
CA SER A 265 0.73 -3.15 -3.24
C SER A 265 1.00 -4.64 -3.48
N ASP A 266 0.98 -5.06 -4.74
CA ASP A 266 1.34 -6.43 -5.11
C ASP A 266 2.80 -6.74 -4.80
N LYS A 267 3.67 -5.73 -4.82
CA LYS A 267 5.05 -5.82 -4.31
C LYS A 267 5.04 -6.33 -2.87
N THR A 268 4.34 -5.62 -1.97
CA THR A 268 4.19 -6.01 -0.55
C THR A 268 3.59 -7.41 -0.39
N ARG A 269 2.52 -7.69 -1.14
CA ARG A 269 1.74 -8.93 -1.00
C ARG A 269 2.54 -10.17 -1.36
N HIS A 270 3.45 -10.05 -2.32
CA HIS A 270 4.14 -11.20 -2.92
C HIS A 270 5.63 -11.29 -2.61
N VAL A 271 6.25 -10.28 -1.99
CA VAL A 271 7.69 -10.26 -1.67
C VAL A 271 8.16 -11.38 -0.72
N TRP A 272 7.25 -12.01 0.02
CA TRP A 272 7.60 -13.03 1.00
C TRP A 272 8.34 -14.23 0.41
N ASP A 273 8.20 -14.49 -0.90
CA ASP A 273 8.95 -15.54 -1.58
C ASP A 273 10.47 -15.24 -1.66
N GLY A 274 10.81 -13.95 -1.74
CA GLY A 274 12.18 -13.43 -1.73
C GLY A 274 12.87 -13.65 -0.40
N LEU A 275 12.14 -13.56 0.72
CA LEU A 275 12.68 -13.74 2.08
C LEU A 275 13.22 -15.16 2.35
N ALA A 276 12.88 -16.13 1.49
CA ALA A 276 13.37 -17.50 1.53
C ALA A 276 14.52 -17.78 0.54
N LYS A 277 14.89 -16.82 -0.32
CA LYS A 277 15.87 -17.00 -1.41
C LYS A 277 17.10 -16.13 -1.16
N ARG A 278 18.27 -16.62 -1.57
CA ARG A 278 19.56 -15.89 -1.52
C ARG A 278 19.87 -15.21 -0.18
N ARG A 279 19.44 -15.82 0.93
CA ARG A 279 19.64 -15.29 2.27
C ARG A 279 21.09 -15.45 2.71
N LEU A 280 21.63 -14.41 3.35
CA LEU A 280 22.91 -14.48 4.06
C LEU A 280 22.65 -15.11 5.44
N ASP A 281 23.09 -16.36 5.62
CA ASP A 281 22.87 -17.15 6.83
C ASP A 281 24.14 -17.30 7.70
N ARG A 282 25.29 -16.89 7.17
CA ARG A 282 26.62 -16.96 7.81
C ARG A 282 27.55 -15.88 7.24
N PRO A 283 28.67 -15.57 7.91
CA PRO A 283 29.70 -14.68 7.38
C PRO A 283 30.46 -15.28 6.19
N TRP A 284 30.91 -14.40 5.29
CA TRP A 284 31.72 -14.76 4.13
C TRP A 284 32.95 -13.86 4.08
N ILE A 285 34.06 -14.36 3.53
CA ILE A 285 35.28 -13.56 3.35
C ILE A 285 35.82 -13.81 1.95
N ARG A 286 36.24 -12.75 1.28
CA ARG A 286 36.87 -12.83 -0.04
C ARG A 286 38.33 -13.21 0.09
N GLU A 287 38.68 -14.36 -0.48
CA GLU A 287 40.05 -14.84 -0.61
C GLU A 287 40.29 -15.30 -2.06
N ASN A 288 41.42 -14.89 -2.64
CA ASN A 288 41.78 -15.24 -4.03
C ASN A 288 40.66 -14.92 -5.05
N GLY A 289 39.93 -13.81 -4.83
CA GLY A 289 38.86 -13.35 -5.71
C GLY A 289 37.50 -14.04 -5.51
N LYS A 290 37.36 -15.00 -4.60
CA LYS A 290 36.09 -15.69 -4.32
C LYS A 290 35.68 -15.56 -2.86
N LEU A 291 34.38 -15.46 -2.61
CA LEU A 291 33.83 -15.54 -1.25
C LEU A 291 33.88 -16.99 -0.77
N ARG A 292 34.45 -17.20 0.41
CA ARG A 292 34.37 -18.47 1.16
C ARG A 292 33.61 -18.27 2.45
N GLU A 293 33.00 -19.34 2.95
CA GLU A 293 32.39 -19.34 4.28
C GLU A 293 33.43 -19.07 5.36
N ALA A 294 33.03 -18.31 6.38
CA ALA A 294 33.88 -17.96 7.51
C ALA A 294 33.11 -17.97 8.83
N THR A 295 33.84 -18.05 9.93
CA THR A 295 33.31 -17.83 11.28
C THR A 295 33.17 -16.34 11.58
N TRP A 296 32.37 -15.99 12.59
CA TRP A 296 32.26 -14.61 13.07
C TRP A 296 33.60 -14.06 13.55
N GLU A 297 34.41 -14.88 14.23
CA GLU A 297 35.73 -14.49 14.70
C GLU A 297 36.67 -14.14 13.54
N GLU A 298 36.69 -14.94 12.48
CA GLU A 298 37.47 -14.67 11.27
C GLU A 298 36.99 -13.38 10.58
N ALA A 299 35.68 -13.20 10.41
CA ALA A 299 35.11 -12.03 9.76
C ALA A 299 35.49 -10.74 10.50
N PHE A 300 35.29 -10.70 11.83
CA PHE A 300 35.67 -9.54 12.64
C PHE A 300 37.19 -9.32 12.68
N ALA A 301 37.99 -10.38 12.69
CA ALA A 301 39.45 -10.25 12.60
C ALA A 301 39.86 -9.58 11.28
N ARG A 302 39.27 -10.01 10.16
CA ARG A 302 39.55 -9.45 8.83
C ARG A 302 39.12 -7.99 8.71
N ILE A 303 37.93 -7.65 9.20
CA ILE A 303 37.44 -6.26 9.27
C ILE A 303 38.41 -5.39 10.08
N ARG A 304 38.85 -5.87 11.25
CA ARG A 304 39.76 -5.14 12.14
C ARG A 304 41.15 -4.94 11.54
N GLU A 305 41.63 -5.86 10.72
CA GLU A 305 42.89 -5.74 9.99
C GLU A 305 42.79 -4.71 8.86
N ALA A 306 41.67 -4.67 8.13
CA ALA A 306 41.48 -3.76 7.01
C ALA A 306 41.13 -2.32 7.44
N PHE A 307 40.54 -2.14 8.61
CA PHE A 307 40.11 -0.83 9.08
C PHE A 307 41.29 0.15 9.30
N PRO A 308 41.27 1.36 8.70
CA PRO A 308 42.37 2.33 8.77
C PRO A 308 42.39 3.09 10.11
N LYS A 309 42.82 2.40 11.18
CA LYS A 309 42.78 2.92 12.57
C LYS A 309 43.49 4.27 12.75
N ASP A 310 44.61 4.49 12.07
CA ASP A 310 45.40 5.71 12.19
C ASP A 310 44.88 6.86 11.31
N GLU A 311 44.01 6.56 10.35
CA GLU A 311 43.37 7.56 9.48
C GLU A 311 41.85 7.29 9.29
N PRO A 312 41.02 7.44 10.34
CA PRO A 312 39.58 7.16 10.28
C PRO A 312 38.82 7.91 9.18
N ARG A 313 39.34 9.06 8.73
CA ARG A 313 38.83 9.83 7.58
C ARG A 313 38.79 9.06 6.25
N LYS A 314 39.57 7.97 6.14
CA LYS A 314 39.61 7.07 4.98
C LYS A 314 38.58 5.94 5.06
N ALA A 315 37.81 5.87 6.15
CA ALA A 315 36.68 4.97 6.28
C ALA A 315 35.37 5.73 6.05
N ALA A 316 34.36 5.01 5.57
CA ALA A 316 33.01 5.52 5.42
C ALA A 316 31.97 4.42 5.67
N ALA A 317 30.72 4.82 5.90
CA ALA A 317 29.60 3.90 6.02
C ALA A 317 28.36 4.44 5.28
N ILE A 318 27.61 3.53 4.64
CA ILE A 318 26.35 3.83 3.96
C ILE A 318 25.28 2.91 4.52
N ALA A 319 24.17 3.48 4.96
CA ALA A 319 22.98 2.76 5.37
C ALA A 319 22.00 2.64 4.19
N GLY A 320 21.49 1.44 3.92
CA GLY A 320 20.62 1.13 2.79
C GLY A 320 19.15 1.37 3.04
N ASP A 321 18.34 1.04 2.04
CA ASP A 321 16.92 1.43 1.97
C ASP A 321 16.00 0.68 2.94
N LEU A 322 16.41 -0.50 3.42
CA LEU A 322 15.61 -1.40 4.27
C LEU A 322 16.07 -1.47 5.73
N VAL A 323 17.00 -0.61 6.14
CA VAL A 323 17.54 -0.62 7.50
C VAL A 323 16.51 -0.13 8.52
N ALA A 324 16.49 -0.75 9.69
CA ALA A 324 15.71 -0.23 10.81
C ALA A 324 16.37 1.04 11.40
N ALA A 325 15.57 1.89 12.04
CA ALA A 325 16.07 3.10 12.69
C ALA A 325 17.11 2.77 13.78
N GLU A 326 16.91 1.67 14.51
CA GLU A 326 17.84 1.17 15.52
C GLU A 326 19.19 0.74 14.91
N GLU A 327 19.17 0.11 13.73
CA GLU A 327 20.38 -0.32 13.04
C GLU A 327 21.16 0.88 12.49
N ALA A 328 20.46 1.85 11.89
CA ALA A 328 21.07 3.11 11.45
C ALA A 328 21.68 3.88 12.63
N PHE A 329 20.98 3.94 13.77
CA PHE A 329 21.50 4.55 14.99
C PHE A 329 22.73 3.81 15.53
N ALA A 330 22.70 2.47 15.54
CA ALA A 330 23.83 1.65 15.98
C ALA A 330 25.06 1.82 15.08
N LEU A 331 24.86 1.85 13.76
CA LEU A 331 25.92 2.10 12.78
C LEU A 331 26.55 3.47 13.02
N LYS A 332 25.74 4.52 13.12
CA LYS A 332 26.22 5.87 13.41
C LYS A 332 27.08 5.90 14.66
N ARG A 333 26.59 5.34 15.77
CA ARG A 333 27.33 5.33 17.05
C ARG A 333 28.62 4.53 16.98
N LEU A 334 28.64 3.43 16.24
CA LEU A 334 29.85 2.65 16.01
C LEU A 334 30.87 3.47 15.24
N MET A 335 30.46 4.12 14.14
CA MET A 335 31.34 4.94 13.31
C MET A 335 31.87 6.16 14.06
N GLU A 336 31.04 6.85 14.86
CA GLU A 336 31.46 7.92 15.76
C GLU A 336 32.52 7.44 16.77
N ALA A 337 32.30 6.28 17.40
CA ALA A 337 33.27 5.69 18.33
C ALA A 337 34.61 5.31 17.66
N LEU A 338 34.58 5.01 16.36
CA LEU A 338 35.76 4.74 15.54
C LEU A 338 36.37 6.01 14.92
N GLY A 339 35.81 7.19 15.17
CA GLY A 339 36.27 8.47 14.63
C GLY A 339 35.95 8.70 13.15
N VAL A 340 35.01 7.93 12.59
CA VAL A 340 34.58 8.02 11.19
C VAL A 340 33.47 9.05 11.04
N ALA A 341 33.75 10.13 10.29
CA ALA A 341 32.78 11.20 10.04
C ALA A 341 31.90 10.98 8.79
N SER A 342 32.37 10.17 7.84
CA SER A 342 31.68 9.91 6.58
C SER A 342 30.65 8.78 6.74
N VAL A 343 29.49 9.11 7.28
CA VAL A 343 28.34 8.19 7.43
C VAL A 343 27.14 8.83 6.76
N ASP A 344 26.44 8.13 5.88
CA ASP A 344 25.24 8.68 5.24
C ASP A 344 24.19 7.57 5.01
N CYS A 345 22.92 7.95 5.04
CA CYS A 345 21.80 7.07 4.70
C CYS A 345 21.07 7.56 3.44
N ARG A 346 21.43 8.73 2.92
CA ARG A 346 20.74 9.34 1.79
C ARG A 346 21.23 8.74 0.47
N PRO A 347 20.35 8.60 -0.53
CA PRO A 347 20.81 8.43 -1.90
C PRO A 347 21.71 9.60 -2.32
N ALA A 348 22.56 9.38 -3.33
CA ALA A 348 23.47 10.41 -3.84
C ALA A 348 22.72 11.71 -4.19
N HIS A 349 23.34 12.86 -3.86
CA HIS A 349 22.87 14.24 -4.11
C HIS A 349 21.64 14.72 -3.31
N VAL A 350 20.97 13.85 -2.57
CA VAL A 350 19.75 14.21 -1.83
C VAL A 350 20.09 15.21 -0.70
N PRO A 351 19.45 16.40 -0.65
CA PRO A 351 19.86 17.50 0.24
C PRO A 351 19.23 17.44 1.65
N PHE A 352 18.63 16.31 2.03
CA PHE A 352 17.93 16.19 3.32
C PHE A 352 18.87 16.36 4.51
N GLY A 353 18.36 16.96 5.59
CA GLY A 353 19.14 17.22 6.81
C GLY A 353 20.04 18.46 6.75
N GLU A 354 20.34 19.01 5.57
CA GLU A 354 21.15 20.23 5.43
C GLU A 354 20.37 21.50 5.78
N THR A 355 19.11 21.56 5.35
CA THR A 355 18.23 22.72 5.54
C THR A 355 16.78 22.26 5.70
N GLY A 356 15.92 23.11 6.27
CA GLY A 356 14.47 22.83 6.40
C GLY A 356 14.05 21.97 7.61
N GLY A 357 14.99 21.37 8.33
CA GLY A 357 14.69 20.50 9.48
C GLY A 357 13.87 19.26 9.07
N ARG A 358 13.19 18.63 10.05
CA ARG A 358 12.39 17.41 9.80
C ARG A 358 11.31 17.61 8.71
N ALA A 359 10.64 18.77 8.73
CA ALA A 359 9.63 19.10 7.73
C ALA A 359 10.19 19.17 6.30
N GLY A 360 11.51 19.31 6.12
CA GLY A 360 12.14 19.33 4.80
C GLY A 360 12.21 17.97 4.10
N TYR A 361 11.97 16.87 4.81
CA TYR A 361 12.02 15.52 4.29
C TYR A 361 10.81 14.66 4.70
N LEU A 362 9.73 15.22 5.22
CA LEU A 362 8.55 14.44 5.59
C LEU A 362 7.43 14.57 4.54
N PHE A 363 6.51 13.62 4.57
CA PHE A 363 5.21 13.78 3.95
C PHE A 363 4.30 14.59 4.90
N ASN A 364 4.47 15.91 4.93
CA ASN A 364 3.89 16.75 5.99
C ASN A 364 2.37 16.81 5.98
N ALA A 365 1.73 16.60 4.83
CA ALA A 365 0.27 16.63 4.72
C ALA A 365 -0.38 15.43 5.42
N THR A 366 0.39 14.39 5.78
CA THR A 366 -0.05 13.02 6.06
C THR A 366 -0.69 12.34 4.85
N ILE A 367 -0.67 11.01 4.80
CA ILE A 367 -1.28 10.24 3.70
C ILE A 367 -2.80 10.49 3.66
N ALA A 368 -3.48 10.47 4.81
CA ALA A 368 -4.90 10.83 4.92
C ALA A 368 -5.20 12.28 4.50
N GLY A 369 -4.25 13.20 4.65
CA GLY A 369 -4.44 14.59 4.23
C GLY A 369 -4.65 14.77 2.73
N ILE A 370 -4.27 13.79 1.90
CA ILE A 370 -4.59 13.78 0.46
C ILE A 370 -6.11 13.85 0.25
N ASP A 371 -6.89 13.20 1.12
CA ASP A 371 -8.35 13.24 1.10
C ASP A 371 -8.91 14.62 1.48
N MET A 372 -8.08 15.60 1.82
CA MET A 372 -8.46 16.98 2.10
C MET A 372 -7.88 17.99 1.11
N ALA A 373 -6.96 17.56 0.24
CA ALA A 373 -6.34 18.43 -0.76
C ALA A 373 -7.34 18.83 -1.85
N ASP A 374 -7.26 20.08 -2.30
CA ASP A 374 -8.11 20.67 -3.35
C ASP A 374 -7.32 21.10 -4.60
N ALA A 375 -6.00 20.93 -4.60
CA ALA A 375 -5.15 20.92 -5.79
C ALA A 375 -3.88 20.10 -5.50
N ILE A 376 -3.41 19.32 -6.46
CA ILE A 376 -2.23 18.44 -6.29
C ILE A 376 -1.20 18.73 -7.39
N LEU A 377 0.05 18.99 -6.99
CA LEU A 377 1.19 19.10 -7.89
C LEU A 377 2.20 17.99 -7.59
N LEU A 378 2.51 17.17 -8.59
CA LEU A 378 3.55 16.15 -8.55
C LEU A 378 4.82 16.68 -9.25
N ILE A 379 5.97 16.58 -8.59
CA ILE A 379 7.26 17.05 -9.10
C ILE A 379 8.25 15.88 -9.11
N GLY A 380 8.53 15.34 -10.31
CA GLY A 380 9.44 14.21 -10.52
C GLY A 380 9.09 12.99 -9.68
N ALA A 381 7.80 12.76 -9.48
CA ALA A 381 7.22 11.66 -8.73
C ALA A 381 6.32 10.83 -9.65
N ASP A 382 6.37 9.51 -9.50
CA ASP A 382 5.41 8.58 -10.11
C ASP A 382 4.73 7.77 -9.00
N PRO A 383 3.68 8.34 -8.36
CA PRO A 383 3.07 7.73 -7.18
C PRO A 383 2.48 6.35 -7.47
N ARG A 384 2.15 6.01 -8.73
CA ARG A 384 1.62 4.69 -9.09
C ARG A 384 2.62 3.58 -8.75
N TYR A 385 3.90 3.78 -9.02
CA TYR A 385 4.93 2.76 -8.79
C TYR A 385 5.76 3.01 -7.53
N GLU A 386 5.95 4.27 -7.16
CA GLU A 386 6.73 4.66 -5.99
C GLU A 386 5.96 4.44 -4.68
N ALA A 387 4.64 4.64 -4.68
CA ALA A 387 3.76 4.45 -3.52
C ALA A 387 2.33 4.10 -3.96
N SER A 388 2.13 2.90 -4.51
CA SER A 388 0.89 2.51 -5.20
C SER A 388 -0.39 2.73 -4.40
N VAL A 389 -0.37 2.44 -3.09
CA VAL A 389 -1.54 2.64 -2.22
C VAL A 389 -1.81 4.13 -1.95
N LEU A 390 -0.78 4.98 -1.97
CA LEU A 390 -0.97 6.44 -1.91
C LEU A 390 -1.71 6.93 -3.16
N ASN A 391 -1.36 6.38 -4.32
CA ASN A 391 -1.94 6.78 -5.60
C ASN A 391 -3.46 6.54 -5.65
N THR A 392 -3.99 5.54 -4.93
CA THR A 392 -5.44 5.30 -4.85
C THR A 392 -6.17 6.47 -4.20
N ARG A 393 -5.55 7.17 -3.24
CA ARG A 393 -6.13 8.38 -2.64
C ARG A 393 -6.09 9.58 -3.58
N ILE A 394 -5.04 9.69 -4.40
CA ILE A 394 -4.98 10.72 -5.45
C ILE A 394 -6.09 10.45 -6.48
N TYR A 395 -6.22 9.19 -6.92
CA TYR A 395 -7.30 8.78 -7.83
C TYR A 395 -8.68 9.08 -7.25
N ARG A 396 -8.93 8.73 -5.98
CA ARG A 396 -10.18 9.04 -5.30
C ARG A 396 -10.45 10.54 -5.22
N ALA A 397 -9.44 11.35 -4.88
CA ALA A 397 -9.59 12.80 -4.83
C ALA A 397 -9.98 13.40 -6.20
N TRP A 398 -9.41 12.86 -7.27
CA TRP A 398 -9.78 13.22 -8.64
C TRP A 398 -11.20 12.73 -9.00
N PHE A 399 -11.49 11.44 -8.78
CA PHE A 399 -12.74 10.79 -9.19
C PHE A 399 -13.97 11.32 -8.45
N ASP A 400 -13.88 11.53 -7.13
CA ASP A 400 -15.04 11.92 -6.31
C ASP A 400 -15.26 13.44 -6.25
N ARG A 401 -14.22 14.25 -6.50
CA ARG A 401 -14.24 15.70 -6.20
C ARG A 401 -13.63 16.58 -7.29
N ASP A 402 -13.26 16.02 -8.44
CA ASP A 402 -12.66 16.74 -9.56
C ASP A 402 -11.41 17.55 -9.16
N VAL A 403 -10.61 17.04 -8.20
CA VAL A 403 -9.39 17.73 -7.75
C VAL A 403 -8.38 17.83 -8.90
N PRO A 404 -7.92 19.04 -9.27
CA PRO A 404 -6.96 19.20 -10.34
C PRO A 404 -5.60 18.65 -9.95
N VAL A 405 -5.05 17.79 -10.82
CA VAL A 405 -3.69 17.24 -10.69
C VAL A 405 -2.80 17.83 -11.77
N SER A 406 -1.61 18.28 -11.39
CA SER A 406 -0.58 18.78 -12.30
C SER A 406 0.72 18.01 -12.09
N VAL A 407 1.49 17.82 -13.16
CA VAL A 407 2.74 17.06 -13.16
C VAL A 407 3.86 17.87 -13.80
N ILE A 408 5.00 17.94 -13.10
CA ILE A 408 6.29 18.39 -13.63
C ILE A 408 7.24 17.20 -13.58
N GLY A 409 7.83 16.84 -14.72
CA GLY A 409 8.68 15.67 -14.86
C GLY A 409 8.25 14.83 -16.06
N LYS A 410 8.76 13.61 -16.13
CA LYS A 410 8.37 12.65 -17.17
C LYS A 410 6.85 12.43 -17.13
N GLU A 411 6.22 12.25 -18.29
CA GLU A 411 4.83 11.80 -18.37
C GLU A 411 4.66 10.46 -17.63
N ILE A 412 3.60 10.38 -16.82
CA ILE A 412 3.25 9.20 -16.01
C ILE A 412 2.05 8.50 -16.61
N ASP A 413 2.02 7.17 -16.49
CA ASP A 413 0.86 6.34 -16.81
C ASP A 413 -0.08 6.32 -15.60
N SER A 414 -1.13 7.14 -15.63
CA SER A 414 -1.99 7.41 -14.50
C SER A 414 -3.46 7.02 -14.78
N PRO A 415 -4.19 6.49 -13.78
CA PRO A 415 -5.63 6.25 -13.92
C PRO A 415 -6.48 7.53 -13.89
N TYR A 416 -5.89 8.70 -13.64
CA TYR A 416 -6.56 10.01 -13.62
C TYR A 416 -5.96 10.97 -14.64
N GLU A 417 -6.80 11.90 -15.12
CA GLU A 417 -6.34 12.98 -15.99
C GLU A 417 -5.50 14.00 -15.20
N TYR A 418 -4.45 14.53 -15.83
CA TYR A 418 -3.59 15.54 -15.24
C TYR A 418 -3.11 16.56 -16.27
N THR A 419 -2.75 17.75 -15.78
CA THR A 419 -2.09 18.77 -16.59
C THR A 419 -0.57 18.56 -16.56
N HIS A 420 0.02 18.16 -17.68
CA HIS A 420 1.48 18.09 -17.83
C HIS A 420 2.05 19.49 -18.09
N ILE A 421 2.88 19.98 -17.18
CA ILE A 421 3.48 21.33 -17.26
C ILE A 421 4.79 21.31 -18.06
N GLY A 422 5.49 20.17 -18.04
CA GLY A 422 6.77 19.95 -18.72
C GLY A 422 7.76 19.14 -17.87
N GLU A 423 8.90 18.79 -18.47
CA GLU A 423 9.83 17.83 -17.85
C GLU A 423 11.04 18.47 -17.13
N THR A 424 11.32 19.76 -17.39
CA THR A 424 12.57 20.41 -16.97
C THR A 424 12.42 21.24 -15.67
N PRO A 425 13.50 21.39 -14.88
CA PRO A 425 13.49 22.25 -13.69
C PRO A 425 13.13 23.72 -13.96
N ASP A 426 13.33 24.23 -15.17
CA ASP A 426 12.95 25.59 -15.55
C ASP A 426 11.46 25.84 -15.35
N LYS A 427 10.61 24.83 -15.58
CA LYS A 427 9.16 24.91 -15.36
C LYS A 427 8.80 25.04 -13.89
N LEU A 428 9.54 24.35 -13.02
CA LEU A 428 9.40 24.51 -11.58
C LEU A 428 9.80 25.93 -11.14
N LEU A 429 10.86 26.50 -11.74
CA LEU A 429 11.28 27.87 -11.45
C LEU A 429 10.24 28.89 -11.93
N GLU A 430 9.67 28.72 -13.12
CA GLU A 430 8.59 29.57 -13.64
C GLU A 430 7.38 29.59 -12.69
N LEU A 431 6.94 28.43 -12.21
CA LEU A 431 5.86 28.32 -11.23
C LEU A 431 6.24 28.94 -9.89
N ALA A 432 7.46 28.70 -9.40
CA ALA A 432 7.95 29.29 -8.16
C ALA A 432 8.06 30.83 -8.22
N ASP A 433 8.15 31.40 -9.43
CA ASP A 433 8.12 32.84 -9.69
C ASP A 433 6.68 33.37 -9.92
N GLY A 434 5.67 32.51 -9.75
CA GLY A 434 4.26 32.86 -9.82
C GLY A 434 3.68 32.92 -11.25
N LYS A 435 4.31 32.25 -12.21
CA LYS A 435 3.86 32.20 -13.62
C LYS A 435 3.17 30.88 -13.93
N GLY A 436 2.28 30.90 -14.93
CA GLY A 436 1.61 29.71 -15.45
C GLY A 436 0.26 29.41 -14.77
N ASP A 437 -0.63 28.76 -15.52
CA ASP A 437 -2.02 28.54 -15.10
C ASP A 437 -2.11 27.65 -13.85
N SER A 438 -1.27 26.61 -13.75
CA SER A 438 -1.21 25.73 -12.58
C SER A 438 -0.81 26.47 -11.30
N PHE A 439 -0.05 27.57 -11.37
CA PHE A 439 0.23 28.40 -10.19
C PHE A 439 -1.04 29.10 -9.71
N GLY A 440 -1.87 29.59 -10.63
CA GLY A 440 -3.17 30.18 -10.31
C GLY A 440 -4.06 29.18 -9.56
N VAL A 441 -4.18 27.96 -10.09
CA VAL A 441 -4.92 26.86 -9.46
C VAL A 441 -4.40 26.57 -8.05
N LEU A 442 -3.09 26.41 -7.88
CA LEU A 442 -2.48 26.13 -6.58
C LEU A 442 -2.65 27.28 -5.58
N LYS A 443 -2.75 28.52 -6.04
CA LYS A 443 -2.90 29.71 -5.18
C LYS A 443 -4.35 29.96 -4.77
N GLU A 444 -5.31 29.57 -5.60
CA GLU A 444 -6.74 29.66 -5.28
C GLU A 444 -7.21 28.52 -4.37
N ALA A 445 -6.50 27.38 -4.40
CA ALA A 445 -6.68 26.25 -3.52
C ALA A 445 -6.48 26.63 -2.04
N LYS A 446 -7.35 26.11 -1.16
CA LYS A 446 -7.25 26.29 0.30
C LYS A 446 -6.28 25.30 0.93
N ARG A 447 -6.12 24.12 0.34
CA ARG A 447 -5.25 23.03 0.81
C ARG A 447 -4.45 22.45 -0.36
N PRO A 448 -3.59 23.25 -1.02
CA PRO A 448 -2.75 22.77 -2.10
C PRO A 448 -1.69 21.79 -1.58
N LEU A 449 -1.56 20.64 -2.25
CA LEU A 449 -0.55 19.61 -1.98
C LEU A 449 0.54 19.68 -3.04
N ILE A 450 1.79 19.86 -2.61
CA ILE A 450 2.97 19.83 -3.48
C ILE A 450 3.82 18.64 -3.07
N MET A 451 3.87 17.64 -3.94
CA MET A 451 4.57 16.39 -3.73
C MET A 451 5.85 16.37 -4.56
N LEU A 452 6.99 16.33 -3.88
CA LEU A 452 8.31 16.25 -4.50
C LEU A 452 8.86 14.82 -4.37
N GLY A 453 9.04 14.15 -5.50
CA GLY A 453 9.51 12.76 -5.56
C GLY A 453 11.03 12.62 -5.54
N MET A 454 11.50 11.42 -5.20
CA MET A 454 12.92 11.10 -5.18
C MET A 454 13.57 11.16 -6.57
N GLY A 455 12.81 10.91 -7.65
CA GLY A 455 13.31 11.06 -9.02
C GLY A 455 13.86 12.46 -9.34
N ALA A 456 13.28 13.51 -8.74
CA ALA A 456 13.79 14.88 -8.84
C ALA A 456 14.95 15.17 -7.86
N LEU A 457 14.98 14.48 -6.71
CA LEU A 457 15.91 14.74 -5.61
C LEU A 457 17.22 13.93 -5.66
N MET A 458 17.31 12.93 -6.53
CA MET A 458 18.55 12.17 -6.78
C MET A 458 19.43 12.79 -7.88
N ARG A 459 19.04 13.95 -8.42
CA ARG A 459 19.80 14.66 -9.46
C ARG A 459 20.94 15.50 -8.86
N PRO A 460 22.01 15.79 -9.61
CA PRO A 460 23.09 16.68 -9.13
C PRO A 460 22.62 18.09 -8.73
N ASP A 461 21.51 18.57 -9.31
CA ASP A 461 20.88 19.87 -9.03
C ASP A 461 19.76 19.80 -7.98
N ALA A 462 19.61 18.69 -7.25
CA ALA A 462 18.54 18.43 -6.29
C ALA A 462 18.36 19.53 -5.23
N ARG A 463 19.45 20.14 -4.74
CA ARG A 463 19.38 21.25 -3.79
C ARG A 463 18.64 22.47 -4.36
N ALA A 464 18.85 22.79 -5.63
CA ALA A 464 18.15 23.88 -6.30
C ALA A 464 16.67 23.54 -6.53
N ILE A 465 16.38 22.30 -6.93
CA ILE A 465 15.01 21.80 -7.12
C ILE A 465 14.23 21.84 -5.80
N TRP A 466 14.79 21.31 -4.71
CA TRP A 466 14.19 21.34 -3.39
C TRP A 466 13.91 22.79 -2.95
N GLY A 467 14.88 23.69 -3.13
CA GLY A 467 14.73 25.10 -2.79
C GLY A 467 13.64 25.80 -3.63
N ALA A 468 13.53 25.47 -4.91
CA ALA A 468 12.48 25.99 -5.79
C ALA A 468 11.08 25.47 -5.39
N ALA A 469 10.96 24.18 -5.09
CA ALA A 469 9.70 23.58 -4.64
C ALA A 469 9.25 24.15 -3.28
N ALA A 470 10.18 24.34 -2.34
CA ALA A 470 9.88 24.98 -1.06
C ALA A 470 9.48 26.46 -1.22
N ARG A 471 10.09 27.18 -2.17
CA ARG A 471 9.70 28.56 -2.53
C ARG A 471 8.28 28.59 -3.11
N LEU A 472 7.98 27.70 -4.05
CA LEU A 472 6.65 27.54 -4.63
C LEU A 472 5.60 27.27 -3.54
N ALA A 473 5.88 26.32 -2.63
CA ALA A 473 4.95 25.96 -1.56
C ALA A 473 4.62 27.12 -0.61
N ARG A 474 5.58 28.01 -0.36
CA ARG A 474 5.30 29.26 0.37
C ARG A 474 4.52 30.27 -0.47
N ALA A 475 4.85 30.39 -1.77
CA ALA A 475 4.24 31.38 -2.65
C ALA A 475 2.75 31.10 -2.95
N CYS A 476 2.34 29.82 -3.01
CA CYS A 476 0.94 29.42 -3.19
C CYS A 476 0.17 29.22 -1.87
N GLY A 477 0.82 29.34 -0.71
CA GLY A 477 0.17 29.14 0.59
C GLY A 477 -0.01 27.67 1.02
N ALA A 478 0.70 26.73 0.38
CA ALA A 478 0.70 25.32 0.79
C ALA A 478 1.32 25.09 2.17
N VAL A 479 2.12 26.02 2.69
CA VAL A 479 2.68 25.96 4.04
C VAL A 479 2.10 27.08 4.90
N GLY A 480 1.20 26.71 5.81
CA GLY A 480 0.53 27.60 6.76
C GLY A 480 0.34 26.95 8.13
N ALA A 481 -0.40 27.63 9.03
CA ALA A 481 -0.65 27.12 10.38
C ALA A 481 -1.63 25.92 10.39
N GLU A 482 -2.64 25.95 9.51
CA GLU A 482 -3.72 24.96 9.45
C GLU A 482 -3.47 23.83 8.42
N TRP A 483 -2.49 24.02 7.53
CA TRP A 483 -2.19 23.09 6.44
C TRP A 483 -0.69 23.12 6.11
N ASN A 484 -0.10 21.94 5.92
CA ASN A 484 1.27 21.79 5.45
C ASN A 484 1.31 20.80 4.29
N GLY A 485 1.03 21.32 3.09
CA GLY A 485 0.99 20.57 1.84
C GLY A 485 2.34 20.37 1.17
N PHE A 486 3.46 20.88 1.69
CA PHE A 486 4.77 20.58 1.11
C PHE A 486 5.22 19.20 1.57
N SER A 487 5.21 18.20 0.70
CA SER A 487 5.46 16.80 1.07
C SER A 487 6.51 16.16 0.17
N ILE A 488 7.41 15.39 0.79
CA ILE A 488 8.38 14.56 0.06
C ILE A 488 7.82 13.15 -0.09
N LEU A 489 7.78 12.65 -1.33
CA LEU A 489 7.45 11.26 -1.62
C LEU A 489 8.74 10.45 -1.64
N HIS A 490 8.94 9.63 -0.61
CA HIS A 490 10.06 8.70 -0.50
C HIS A 490 9.78 7.39 -1.22
N VAL A 491 10.85 6.68 -1.56
CA VAL A 491 10.79 5.32 -2.14
C VAL A 491 11.37 4.25 -1.21
N ALA A 492 12.14 4.65 -0.21
CA ALA A 492 12.86 3.78 0.71
C ALA A 492 12.28 3.84 2.13
N ALA A 493 11.96 2.69 2.72
CA ALA A 493 11.34 2.60 4.05
C ALA A 493 12.26 3.06 5.19
N GLY A 494 13.54 2.69 5.13
CA GLY A 494 14.53 2.95 6.18
C GLY A 494 15.03 4.40 6.22
N LEU A 495 14.87 5.16 5.13
CA LEU A 495 15.50 6.47 4.95
C LEU A 495 15.05 7.48 6.02
N VAL A 496 13.75 7.65 6.23
CA VAL A 496 13.24 8.64 7.21
C VAL A 496 13.65 8.27 8.63
N GLY A 497 13.61 6.98 8.99
CA GLY A 497 14.08 6.50 10.29
C GLY A 497 15.58 6.73 10.50
N ALA A 498 16.39 6.50 9.47
CA ALA A 498 17.83 6.76 9.51
C ALA A 498 18.16 8.26 9.60
N LEU A 499 17.41 9.11 8.89
CA LEU A 499 17.51 10.58 9.01
C LEU A 499 17.16 11.05 10.41
N ASP A 500 16.08 10.54 11.01
CA ASP A 500 15.67 10.87 12.38
C ASP A 500 16.65 10.35 13.43
N ALA A 501 17.32 9.21 13.18
CA ALA A 501 18.46 8.73 13.97
C ALA A 501 19.73 9.59 13.77
N GLY A 502 19.71 10.51 12.81
CA GLY A 502 20.81 11.40 12.46
C GLY A 502 21.96 10.68 11.77
N CYS A 503 21.69 9.63 11.00
CA CYS A 503 22.66 8.91 10.16
C CYS A 503 23.09 9.76 8.95
N LEU A 504 23.72 10.89 9.26
CA LEU A 504 24.16 11.91 8.32
C LEU A 504 25.65 12.20 8.54
N PRO A 505 26.34 12.77 7.54
CA PRO A 505 27.77 13.04 7.65
C PRO A 505 28.07 13.98 8.82
N GLY A 506 29.09 13.65 9.60
CA GLY A 506 29.64 14.53 10.64
C GLY A 506 30.37 15.73 10.03
N GLU A 507 30.89 16.62 10.88
CA GLU A 507 31.68 17.76 10.42
C GLU A 507 32.91 17.30 9.61
N GLY A 508 33.02 17.77 8.36
CA GLY A 508 34.08 17.35 7.43
C GLY A 508 33.91 15.94 6.83
N GLY A 509 32.82 15.24 7.17
CA GLY A 509 32.43 13.98 6.55
C GLY A 509 31.91 14.15 5.12
N ARG A 510 31.90 13.06 4.37
CA ARG A 510 31.39 13.02 2.98
C ARG A 510 30.00 12.41 2.95
N ASP A 511 29.15 12.94 2.07
CA ASP A 511 27.86 12.35 1.72
C ASP A 511 28.02 11.12 0.83
N THR A 512 26.94 10.40 0.53
CA THR A 512 26.99 9.21 -0.32
C THR A 512 27.71 9.43 -1.65
N ALA A 513 27.49 10.56 -2.32
CA ALA A 513 28.18 10.88 -3.58
C ALA A 513 29.69 11.06 -3.37
N GLY A 514 30.09 11.82 -2.35
CA GLY A 514 31.50 12.02 -1.99
C GLY A 514 32.18 10.78 -1.43
N ILE A 515 31.43 9.85 -0.83
CA ILE A 515 31.93 8.53 -0.42
C ILE A 515 32.28 7.70 -1.64
N ILE A 516 31.36 7.60 -2.61
CA ILE A 516 31.57 6.85 -3.85
C ILE A 516 32.74 7.44 -4.66
N GLU A 517 32.76 8.75 -4.86
CA GLU A 517 33.87 9.43 -5.56
C GLU A 517 35.20 9.29 -4.80
N GLY A 518 35.16 9.41 -3.48
CA GLY A 518 36.33 9.22 -2.62
C GLY A 518 36.92 7.81 -2.70
N ALA A 519 36.07 6.80 -2.75
CA ALA A 519 36.48 5.41 -2.91
C ALA A 519 37.10 5.18 -4.29
N LYS A 520 36.48 5.73 -5.36
CA LYS A 520 37.01 5.69 -6.72
C LYS A 520 38.40 6.32 -6.85
N ASN A 521 38.63 7.43 -6.16
CA ASN A 521 39.90 8.17 -6.20
C ASN A 521 40.95 7.64 -5.19
N GLY A 522 40.64 6.61 -4.41
CA GLY A 522 41.54 6.02 -3.41
C GLY A 522 41.71 6.85 -2.13
N GLU A 523 40.86 7.86 -1.93
CA GLU A 523 40.83 8.67 -0.72
C GLU A 523 40.07 7.99 0.42
N ILE A 524 39.08 7.15 0.08
CA ILE A 524 38.41 6.24 1.00
C ILE A 524 38.87 4.82 0.68
N SER A 525 39.47 4.16 1.67
CA SER A 525 40.01 2.81 1.53
C SER A 525 39.15 1.74 2.20
N PHE A 526 38.12 2.14 2.95
CA PHE A 526 37.23 1.23 3.67
C PHE A 526 35.78 1.73 3.62
N VAL A 527 34.83 0.88 3.25
CA VAL A 527 33.40 1.22 3.17
C VAL A 527 32.57 0.15 3.86
N TRP A 528 31.73 0.56 4.81
CA TRP A 528 30.73 -0.30 5.44
C TRP A 528 29.36 -0.08 4.81
N LEU A 529 28.80 -1.09 4.16
CA LEU A 529 27.46 -1.07 3.59
C LEU A 529 26.52 -1.81 4.54
N LEU A 530 25.67 -1.09 5.25
CA LEU A 530 24.60 -1.67 6.05
C LEU A 530 23.37 -1.85 5.15
N GLY A 531 23.25 -3.02 4.51
CA GLY A 531 22.13 -3.37 3.63
C GLY A 531 21.95 -2.44 2.43
N ALA A 532 23.00 -1.75 2.01
CA ALA A 532 22.96 -0.83 0.87
C ALA A 532 23.27 -1.58 -0.43
N ASP A 533 22.24 -1.82 -1.24
CA ASP A 533 22.34 -2.48 -2.55
C ASP A 533 22.03 -1.51 -3.70
N GLU A 534 21.40 -0.38 -3.42
CA GLU A 534 20.86 0.60 -4.36
C GLU A 534 21.89 1.67 -4.80
N ILE A 535 23.18 1.42 -4.53
CA ILE A 535 24.29 2.28 -4.94
C ILE A 535 25.09 1.65 -6.07
N ASP A 536 25.82 2.47 -6.83
CA ASP A 536 26.80 1.96 -7.80
C ASP A 536 28.03 1.38 -7.09
N VAL A 537 27.92 0.12 -6.66
CA VAL A 537 28.99 -0.62 -5.99
C VAL A 537 30.23 -0.81 -6.87
N SER A 538 30.12 -0.67 -8.20
CA SER A 538 31.26 -0.76 -9.12
C SER A 538 32.17 0.46 -9.01
N ALA A 539 31.62 1.60 -8.60
CA ALA A 539 32.36 2.84 -8.40
C ALA A 539 33.15 2.89 -7.07
N LEU A 540 33.03 1.87 -6.21
CA LEU A 540 33.78 1.78 -4.95
C LEU A 540 35.28 1.44 -5.12
N GLY A 541 35.76 1.25 -6.35
CA GLY A 541 37.18 1.09 -6.67
C GLY A 541 37.85 -0.04 -5.89
N ASP A 542 39.06 0.22 -5.37
CA ASP A 542 39.86 -0.73 -4.58
C ASP A 542 39.57 -0.66 -3.06
N ALA A 543 38.54 0.08 -2.63
CA ALA A 543 38.19 0.15 -1.22
C ALA A 543 37.81 -1.24 -0.67
N PHE A 544 38.20 -1.52 0.57
CA PHE A 544 37.76 -2.72 1.28
C PHE A 544 36.30 -2.55 1.70
N VAL A 545 35.41 -3.41 1.21
CA VAL A 545 33.97 -3.30 1.43
C VAL A 545 33.49 -4.35 2.41
N VAL A 546 32.83 -3.91 3.48
CA VAL A 546 32.07 -4.78 4.40
C VAL A 546 30.60 -4.64 4.06
N TYR A 547 29.91 -5.73 3.75
CA TYR A 547 28.47 -5.71 3.53
C TYR A 547 27.75 -6.46 4.66
N GLN A 548 26.94 -5.72 5.41
CA GLN A 548 26.07 -6.24 6.46
C GLN A 548 24.62 -6.16 5.96
N GLY A 549 24.10 -7.24 5.38
CA GLY A 549 22.72 -7.28 4.88
C GLY A 549 22.08 -8.66 5.05
N SER A 550 20.89 -8.81 4.47
CA SER A 550 20.09 -10.03 4.62
C SER A 550 20.04 -10.90 3.37
N HIS A 551 20.36 -10.33 2.20
CA HIS A 551 20.32 -11.00 0.89
C HIS A 551 21.65 -10.83 0.14
N GLY A 552 21.99 -11.82 -0.67
CA GLY A 552 23.13 -11.78 -1.57
C GLY A 552 22.77 -11.13 -2.90
N ASP A 553 22.90 -9.80 -2.98
CA ASP A 553 22.73 -9.03 -4.23
C ASP A 553 23.95 -8.13 -4.53
N ALA A 554 23.77 -6.92 -5.06
CA ALA A 554 24.86 -6.08 -5.57
C ALA A 554 25.95 -5.79 -4.52
N GLY A 555 25.56 -5.37 -3.32
CA GLY A 555 26.46 -5.08 -2.21
C GLY A 555 27.24 -6.31 -1.76
N ALA A 556 26.55 -7.43 -1.57
CA ALA A 556 27.18 -8.70 -1.20
C ALA A 556 28.15 -9.22 -2.28
N HIS A 557 27.82 -9.07 -3.57
CA HIS A 557 28.71 -9.49 -4.66
C HIS A 557 30.01 -8.68 -4.70
N ARG A 558 29.95 -7.38 -4.36
CA ARG A 558 31.13 -6.50 -4.27
C ARG A 558 31.93 -6.71 -2.98
N ALA A 559 31.30 -7.16 -1.90
CA ALA A 559 31.91 -7.20 -0.58
C ALA A 559 33.20 -8.05 -0.49
N ASP A 560 34.10 -7.61 0.39
CA ASP A 560 35.28 -8.34 0.84
C ASP A 560 34.98 -9.16 2.11
N VAL A 561 34.03 -8.71 2.92
CA VAL A 561 33.47 -9.41 4.10
C VAL A 561 31.95 -9.24 4.15
#